data_AF-A0A6G9SMH9-F1
#
_entry.id   AF-A0A6G9SMH9-F1
#
_cell.length_a   1.000
_cell.length_b   1.000
_cell.length_c   1.000
_cell.angle_alpha   90.00
_cell.angle_beta   90.00
_cell.angle_gamma   90.00
#
_symmetry.space_group_name_H-M   'P 1'
#
loop_
_entity.id
_entity.type
_entity.pdbx_description
1 polymer ?
#
loop_
_entity_poly.entity_id
_entity_poly.type
_entity_poly.pdbx_seq_one_letter_code
_entity_poly.pdbx_strand_id
1 'polypeptide(L)'
;MSHQRIVKLTSEQAALIPAYKERWINIALTTTPIDRQKAKESVTAAYLIQGLPEPEIIFFDSPDAAWNERLIQIINLPKKERWQMIQEIQLLTTNLETALIYEIRYQLTPQIQDELLFYLHRELDIEPLLSNELNLMWTMFDSKSKKKVETAKLSLATSGFCNLWAKAGAYLDFCINVLNCTIDQKRWIIYQNLIANIGKLFPMKEQVVICERPCKLLLDDENRFCVTSEPAVQFIDGYQIHIPVRWLW
;
A
#
# COMPACT_ATOMS: atom_id res chain seq x y z
N MET A 1 -26.98 0.54 25.02
CA MET A 1 -27.18 2.01 25.00
C MET A 1 -26.74 2.51 23.63
N SER A 2 -27.63 3.08 22.82
CA SER A 2 -27.24 3.61 21.50
C SER A 2 -26.32 4.81 21.71
N HIS A 3 -25.03 4.67 21.39
CA HIS A 3 -24.17 5.83 21.29
C HIS A 3 -24.73 6.71 20.18
N GLN A 4 -24.98 7.98 20.49
CA GLN A 4 -25.49 8.93 19.51
C GLN A 4 -24.45 9.06 18.40
N ARG A 5 -24.86 8.83 17.14
CA ARG A 5 -23.96 8.90 16.00
C ARG A 5 -23.41 10.30 15.82
N ILE A 6 -22.18 10.38 15.31
CA ILE A 6 -21.53 11.65 14.99
C ILE A 6 -22.14 12.16 13.69
N VAL A 7 -22.78 13.31 13.77
CA VAL A 7 -23.61 13.86 12.68
C VAL A 7 -22.89 14.93 11.86
N LYS A 8 -21.96 15.66 12.46
CA LYS A 8 -21.20 16.74 11.81
C LYS A 8 -19.84 16.96 12.46
N LEU A 9 -18.94 17.58 11.72
CA LEU A 9 -17.69 18.13 12.25
C LEU A 9 -17.92 19.50 12.88
N THR A 10 -17.12 19.81 13.90
CA THR A 10 -16.85 21.19 14.30
C THR A 10 -15.89 21.85 13.31
N SER A 11 -15.82 23.19 13.31
CA SER A 11 -14.88 23.92 12.47
C SER A 11 -13.43 23.56 12.79
N GLU A 12 -13.13 23.35 14.06
CA GLU A 12 -11.81 22.92 14.55
C GLU A 12 -11.47 21.52 14.02
N GLN A 13 -12.40 20.57 14.06
CA GLN A 13 -12.18 19.22 13.53
C GLN A 13 -11.99 19.24 12.00
N ALA A 14 -12.79 20.00 11.27
CA ALA A 14 -12.67 20.10 9.81
C ALA A 14 -11.32 20.72 9.39
N ALA A 15 -10.81 21.69 10.16
CA ALA A 15 -9.50 22.30 9.90
C ALA A 15 -8.31 21.34 10.03
N LEU A 16 -8.49 20.18 10.69
CA LEU A 16 -7.45 19.16 10.84
C LEU A 16 -7.31 18.24 9.62
N ILE A 17 -8.31 18.18 8.74
CA ILE A 17 -8.34 17.26 7.59
C ILE A 17 -7.06 17.33 6.74
N PRO A 18 -6.56 18.53 6.33
CA PRO A 18 -5.34 18.61 5.50
C PRO A 18 -4.12 18.02 6.19
N ALA A 19 -3.94 18.26 7.49
CA ALA A 19 -2.80 17.76 8.24
C ALA A 19 -2.80 16.22 8.36
N TYR A 20 -3.98 15.60 8.46
CA TYR A 20 -4.10 14.15 8.47
C TYR A 20 -3.82 13.53 7.08
N LYS A 21 -4.29 14.17 6.00
CA LYS A 21 -3.93 13.75 4.63
C LYS A 21 -2.42 13.81 4.42
N GLU A 22 -1.81 14.96 4.70
CA GLU A 22 -0.37 15.17 4.52
C GLU A 22 0.47 14.19 5.32
N ARG A 23 0.09 13.92 6.58
CA ARG A 23 0.76 12.91 7.42
C ARG A 23 0.83 11.55 6.72
N TRP A 24 -0.28 11.06 6.21
CA TRP A 24 -0.34 9.72 5.60
C TRP A 24 0.30 9.67 4.21
N ILE A 25 0.26 10.78 3.46
CA ILE A 25 1.05 10.95 2.24
C ILE A 25 2.55 10.86 2.57
N ASN A 26 3.03 11.52 3.61
CA ASN A 26 4.44 11.48 4.01
C ASN A 26 4.89 10.10 4.50
N ILE A 27 4.02 9.37 5.21
CA ILE A 27 4.30 7.97 5.58
C ILE A 27 4.42 7.10 4.34
N ALA A 28 3.52 7.29 3.37
CA ALA A 28 3.54 6.57 2.11
C ALA A 28 4.85 6.87 1.36
N LEU A 29 5.15 8.15 1.11
CA LEU A 29 6.23 8.63 0.24
C LEU A 29 7.63 8.72 0.90
N THR A 30 7.81 8.14 2.08
CA THR A 30 9.11 8.21 2.77
C THR A 30 10.22 7.49 2.00
N THR A 31 11.40 8.11 1.94
CA THR A 31 12.62 7.53 1.37
C THR A 31 13.58 6.99 2.43
N THR A 32 13.14 6.94 3.68
CA THR A 32 13.94 6.41 4.78
C THR A 32 14.05 4.89 4.65
N PRO A 33 15.28 4.31 4.74
CA PRO A 33 15.48 2.87 4.66
C PRO A 33 14.62 2.09 5.66
N ILE A 34 14.18 0.90 5.27
CA ILE A 34 13.40 0.01 6.11
C ILE A 34 14.24 -0.51 7.26
N ASP A 35 13.68 -0.41 8.47
CA ASP A 35 14.12 -1.20 9.61
C ASP A 35 13.65 -2.64 9.44
N ARG A 36 14.54 -3.54 9.00
CA ARG A 36 14.20 -4.93 8.68
C ARG A 36 13.60 -5.69 9.86
N GLN A 37 14.01 -5.38 11.10
CA GLN A 37 13.48 -6.03 12.28
C GLN A 37 12.03 -5.60 12.52
N LYS A 38 11.75 -4.29 12.46
CA LYS A 38 10.38 -3.78 12.58
C LYS A 38 9.49 -4.23 11.43
N ALA A 39 10.02 -4.31 10.22
CA ALA A 39 9.29 -4.83 9.07
C ALA A 39 8.86 -6.29 9.30
N LYS A 40 9.78 -7.11 9.84
CA LYS A 40 9.48 -8.49 10.21
C LYS A 40 8.40 -8.59 11.26
N GLU A 41 8.53 -7.85 12.36
CA GLU A 41 7.53 -7.81 13.43
C GLU A 41 6.14 -7.39 12.91
N SER A 42 6.09 -6.35 12.07
CA SER A 42 4.85 -5.86 11.47
C SER A 42 4.17 -6.91 10.58
N VAL A 43 4.94 -7.55 9.68
CA VAL A 43 4.40 -8.57 8.75
C VAL A 43 3.95 -9.81 9.52
N THR A 44 4.75 -10.28 10.48
CA THR A 44 4.38 -11.43 11.33
C THR A 44 3.08 -11.14 12.08
N ALA A 45 2.92 -9.95 12.67
CA ALA A 45 1.68 -9.58 13.35
C ALA A 45 0.46 -9.55 12.41
N ALA A 46 0.63 -9.08 11.17
CA ALA A 46 -0.41 -9.05 10.16
C ALA A 46 -0.84 -10.46 9.68
N TYR A 47 0.08 -11.43 9.66
CA TYR A 47 -0.24 -12.83 9.36
C TYR A 47 -0.92 -13.51 10.55
N LEU A 48 -0.38 -13.34 11.76
CA LEU A 48 -0.90 -13.98 12.96
C LEU A 48 -2.34 -13.56 13.29
N ILE A 49 -2.72 -12.30 13.04
CA ILE A 49 -4.10 -11.85 13.30
C ILE A 49 -5.14 -12.54 12.39
N GLN A 50 -4.71 -13.13 11.27
CA GLN A 50 -5.55 -13.94 10.40
C GLN A 50 -5.45 -15.44 10.67
N GLY A 51 -4.67 -15.86 11.67
CA GLY A 51 -4.41 -17.28 11.92
C GLY A 51 -3.55 -17.93 10.83
N LEU A 52 -2.77 -17.14 10.09
CA LEU A 52 -1.81 -17.65 9.11
C LEU A 52 -0.50 -18.05 9.81
N PRO A 53 0.26 -19.02 9.25
CA PRO A 53 1.59 -19.34 9.75
C PRO A 53 2.52 -18.13 9.62
N GLU A 54 3.54 -18.07 10.47
CA GLU A 54 4.60 -17.07 10.32
C GLU A 54 5.32 -17.27 8.97
N PRO A 55 5.39 -16.25 8.11
CA PRO A 55 6.04 -16.38 6.81
C PRO A 55 7.56 -16.20 6.92
N GLU A 56 8.29 -16.85 6.02
CA GLU A 56 9.69 -16.48 5.75
C GLU A 56 9.72 -15.12 5.04
N ILE A 57 10.53 -14.18 5.54
CA ILE A 57 10.61 -12.82 4.99
C ILE A 57 11.90 -12.64 4.22
N ILE A 58 11.78 -12.27 2.95
CA ILE A 58 12.88 -12.08 2.01
C ILE A 58 12.94 -10.61 1.62
N PHE A 59 14.10 -9.98 1.80
CA PHE A 59 14.32 -8.57 1.48
C PHE A 59 15.06 -8.39 0.16
N PHE A 60 14.66 -7.40 -0.62
CA PHE A 60 15.36 -6.96 -1.83
C PHE A 60 15.55 -5.44 -1.83
N ASP A 61 16.65 -4.98 -2.44
CA ASP A 61 16.99 -3.55 -2.49
C ASP A 61 16.14 -2.76 -3.50
N SER A 62 15.44 -3.45 -4.41
CA SER A 62 14.48 -2.85 -5.33
C SER A 62 13.42 -3.85 -5.82
N PRO A 63 12.28 -3.38 -6.36
CA PRO A 63 11.32 -4.22 -7.06
C PRO A 63 11.87 -4.96 -8.27
N ASP A 64 12.86 -4.40 -8.99
CA ASP A 64 13.46 -5.10 -10.13
C ASP A 64 14.37 -6.26 -9.67
N ALA A 65 15.12 -6.09 -8.58
CA ALA A 65 15.86 -7.18 -7.95
C ALA A 65 14.93 -8.31 -7.50
N ALA A 66 13.87 -7.97 -6.75
CA ALA A 66 12.84 -8.93 -6.35
C ALA A 66 12.22 -9.67 -7.55
N TRP A 67 11.99 -8.94 -8.63
CA TRP A 67 11.47 -9.51 -9.86
C TRP A 67 12.42 -10.53 -10.48
N ASN A 68 13.67 -10.13 -10.72
CA ASN A 68 14.64 -10.94 -11.46
C ASN A 68 15.12 -12.15 -10.65
N GLU A 69 15.11 -12.08 -9.32
CA GLU A 69 15.61 -13.17 -8.48
C GLU A 69 14.51 -14.11 -7.99
N ARG A 70 13.35 -13.57 -7.60
CA ARG A 70 12.27 -14.36 -7.00
C ARG A 70 11.06 -14.51 -7.91
N LEU A 71 10.50 -13.39 -8.40
CA LEU A 71 9.19 -13.43 -9.08
C LEU A 71 9.27 -14.01 -10.50
N ILE A 72 10.42 -13.91 -11.19
CA ILE A 72 10.60 -14.49 -12.52
C ILE A 72 10.43 -16.01 -12.52
N GLN A 73 10.71 -16.68 -11.39
CA GLN A 73 10.53 -18.11 -11.24
C GLN A 73 9.06 -18.50 -11.44
N ILE A 74 8.13 -17.64 -11.00
CA ILE A 74 6.68 -17.80 -11.16
C ILE A 74 6.27 -17.76 -12.64
N ILE A 75 6.91 -16.89 -13.44
CA ILE A 75 6.66 -16.82 -14.88
C ILE A 75 7.07 -18.11 -15.57
N ASN A 76 8.18 -18.70 -15.14
CA ASN A 76 8.70 -19.91 -15.76
C ASN A 76 7.89 -21.16 -15.42
N LEU A 77 6.94 -21.07 -14.47
CA LEU A 77 6.04 -22.17 -14.15
C LEU A 77 5.09 -22.50 -15.32
N PRO A 78 4.65 -23.77 -15.41
CA PRO A 78 3.52 -24.17 -16.24
C PRO A 78 2.31 -23.27 -15.99
N LYS A 79 1.53 -22.99 -17.05
CA LYS A 79 0.39 -22.07 -16.97
C LYS A 79 -0.52 -22.34 -15.77
N LYS A 80 -0.88 -23.61 -15.51
CA LYS A 80 -1.76 -23.98 -14.39
C LYS A 80 -1.20 -23.55 -13.02
N GLU A 81 0.08 -23.83 -12.76
CA GLU A 81 0.76 -23.51 -11.51
C GLU A 81 0.95 -22.00 -11.34
N ARG A 82 1.30 -21.30 -12.43
CA ARG A 82 1.37 -19.84 -12.45
C ARG A 82 0.04 -19.20 -12.06
N TRP A 83 -1.05 -19.69 -12.63
CA TRP A 83 -2.40 -19.22 -12.31
C TRP A 83 -2.76 -19.46 -10.84
N GLN A 84 -2.37 -20.60 -10.27
CA GLN A 84 -2.58 -20.89 -8.85
C GLN A 84 -1.83 -19.90 -7.96
N MET A 85 -0.55 -19.64 -8.21
CA MET A 85 0.22 -18.67 -7.42
C MET A 85 -0.35 -17.24 -7.49
N ILE A 86 -0.78 -16.79 -8.67
CA ILE A 86 -1.38 -15.45 -8.80
C ILE A 86 -2.68 -15.36 -7.97
N GLN A 87 -3.52 -16.39 -8.03
CA GLN A 87 -4.76 -16.43 -7.24
C GLN A 87 -4.47 -16.46 -5.73
N GLU A 88 -3.45 -17.18 -5.30
CA GLU A 88 -3.03 -17.21 -3.89
C GLU A 88 -2.55 -15.84 -3.41
N ILE A 89 -1.70 -15.15 -4.17
CA ILE A 89 -1.24 -13.80 -3.85
C ILE A 89 -2.43 -12.83 -3.78
N GLN A 90 -3.33 -12.89 -4.76
CA GLN A 90 -4.51 -12.03 -4.80
C GLN A 90 -5.43 -12.27 -3.60
N LEU A 91 -5.70 -13.54 -3.29
CA LEU A 91 -6.54 -13.92 -2.14
C LEU A 91 -5.92 -13.44 -0.84
N LEU A 92 -4.61 -13.65 -0.64
CA LEU A 92 -3.93 -13.29 0.59
C LEU A 92 -3.84 -11.77 0.77
N THR A 93 -3.59 -11.04 -0.31
CA THR A 93 -3.65 -9.57 -0.32
C THR A 93 -5.05 -9.09 0.09
N THR A 94 -6.10 -9.67 -0.48
CA THR A 94 -7.50 -9.33 -0.17
C THR A 94 -7.83 -9.62 1.29
N ASN A 95 -7.35 -10.75 1.83
CA ASN A 95 -7.61 -11.13 3.22
C ASN A 95 -6.89 -10.20 4.21
N LEU A 96 -5.64 -9.79 3.91
CA LEU A 96 -4.91 -8.77 4.67
C LEU A 96 -5.62 -7.42 4.65
N GLU A 97 -6.06 -6.95 3.48
CA GLU A 97 -6.85 -5.72 3.37
C GLU A 97 -8.16 -5.81 4.16
N THR A 98 -8.84 -6.96 4.09
CA THR A 98 -10.06 -7.21 4.87
C THR A 98 -9.80 -7.09 6.35
N ALA A 99 -8.84 -7.85 6.87
CA ALA A 99 -8.54 -7.93 8.29
C ALA A 99 -8.04 -6.60 8.89
N LEU A 100 -7.33 -5.78 8.10
CA LEU A 100 -6.65 -4.58 8.59
C LEU A 100 -7.37 -3.26 8.23
N ILE A 101 -8.16 -3.23 7.16
CA ILE A 101 -8.85 -2.01 6.71
C ILE A 101 -10.35 -2.17 6.84
N TYR A 102 -10.94 -3.16 6.14
CA TYR A 102 -12.39 -3.26 6.05
C TYR A 102 -13.04 -3.58 7.39
N GLU A 103 -12.42 -4.43 8.21
CA GLU A 103 -12.89 -4.70 9.58
C GLU A 103 -12.89 -3.45 10.46
N ILE A 104 -11.88 -2.59 10.34
CA ILE A 104 -11.83 -1.32 11.08
C ILE A 104 -12.91 -0.38 10.55
N ARG A 105 -13.03 -0.23 9.23
CA ARG A 105 -14.08 0.59 8.60
C ARG A 105 -15.48 0.14 9.02
N TYR A 106 -15.72 -1.16 9.07
CA TYR A 106 -17.00 -1.73 9.49
C TYR A 106 -17.37 -1.33 10.92
N GLN A 107 -16.40 -1.25 11.82
CA GLN A 107 -16.61 -0.78 13.20
C GLN A 107 -16.90 0.73 13.28
N LEU A 108 -16.36 1.53 12.35
CA LEU A 108 -16.60 2.98 12.28
C LEU A 108 -18.00 3.32 11.78
N THR A 109 -18.50 2.61 10.77
CA THR A 109 -19.80 2.86 10.12
C THR A 109 -20.97 3.10 11.09
N PRO A 110 -21.23 2.28 12.12
CA PRO A 110 -22.36 2.50 13.01
C PRO A 110 -22.22 3.73 13.93
N GLN A 111 -21.02 4.31 14.04
CA GLN A 111 -20.71 5.45 14.92
C GLN A 111 -20.86 6.81 14.23
N ILE A 112 -20.87 6.84 12.90
CA ILE A 112 -20.87 8.04 12.07
C ILE A 112 -22.14 8.07 11.23
N GLN A 113 -22.78 9.22 11.08
CA GLN A 113 -23.93 9.34 10.20
C GLN A 113 -23.51 9.26 8.73
N ASP A 114 -24.34 8.63 7.89
CA ASP A 114 -24.05 8.32 6.48
C ASP A 114 -23.58 9.55 5.66
N GLU A 115 -24.17 10.72 5.89
CA GLU A 115 -23.78 11.95 5.19
C GLU A 115 -22.36 12.40 5.57
N LEU A 116 -22.04 12.37 6.87
CA LEU A 116 -20.69 12.67 7.35
C LEU A 116 -19.69 11.60 6.89
N LEU A 117 -20.08 10.33 6.89
CA LEU A 117 -19.26 9.24 6.38
C LEU A 117 -18.88 9.46 4.91
N PHE A 118 -19.85 9.84 4.07
CA PHE A 118 -19.61 10.15 2.65
C PHE A 118 -18.68 11.36 2.49
N TYR A 119 -18.91 12.42 3.26
CA TYR A 119 -18.04 13.58 3.29
C TYR A 119 -16.60 13.21 3.67
N LEU A 120 -16.42 12.45 4.76
CA LEU A 120 -15.09 12.05 5.23
C LEU A 120 -14.37 11.15 4.24
N HIS A 121 -15.06 10.19 3.62
CA HIS A 121 -14.44 9.38 2.56
C HIS A 121 -13.96 10.29 1.41
N ARG A 122 -14.77 11.24 0.96
CA ARG A 122 -14.35 12.17 -0.10
C ARG A 122 -13.16 13.04 0.33
N GLU A 123 -13.18 13.54 1.55
CA GLU A 123 -12.19 14.50 2.04
C GLU A 123 -10.92 13.87 2.62
N LEU A 124 -10.91 12.59 2.98
CA LEU A 124 -9.78 11.93 3.64
C LEU A 124 -9.31 10.65 2.96
N ASP A 125 -10.14 9.97 2.15
CA ASP A 125 -9.60 8.87 1.34
C ASP A 125 -8.66 9.52 0.32
N ILE A 126 -7.37 9.25 0.53
CA ILE A 126 -6.34 9.69 -0.39
C ILE A 126 -6.54 8.83 -1.64
N GLU A 127 -6.59 9.46 -2.81
CA GLU A 127 -6.58 8.69 -4.05
C GLU A 127 -5.41 7.71 -4.02
N PRO A 128 -5.53 6.52 -4.64
CA PRO A 128 -4.37 5.68 -4.83
C PRO A 128 -3.31 6.54 -5.52
N LEU A 129 -2.28 6.94 -4.77
CA LEU A 129 -1.22 7.81 -5.31
C LEU A 129 -0.64 7.15 -6.55
N LEU A 130 -0.76 5.81 -6.65
CA LEU A 130 -0.33 5.00 -7.76
C LEU A 130 -1.23 3.75 -8.02
N SER A 131 -1.08 3.19 -9.22
CA SER A 131 -2.00 2.28 -9.93
C SER A 131 -2.28 0.90 -9.29
N ASN A 132 -3.27 0.19 -9.86
CA ASN A 132 -3.73 -1.13 -9.40
C ASN A 132 -2.66 -2.21 -9.62
N GLU A 133 -1.85 -2.47 -8.59
CA GLU A 133 -0.74 -3.43 -8.56
C GLU A 133 -1.12 -4.83 -9.03
N LEU A 134 -2.34 -5.30 -8.72
CA LEU A 134 -2.81 -6.62 -9.13
C LEU A 134 -2.91 -6.73 -10.66
N ASN A 135 -3.37 -5.67 -11.34
CA ASN A 135 -3.44 -5.64 -12.81
C ASN A 135 -2.04 -5.62 -13.45
N LEU A 136 -1.08 -4.99 -12.78
CA LEU A 136 0.31 -4.95 -13.23
C LEU A 136 0.98 -6.31 -13.06
N MET A 137 0.80 -6.94 -11.90
CA MET A 137 1.23 -8.31 -11.66
C MET A 137 0.67 -9.25 -12.73
N TRP A 138 -0.64 -9.20 -12.97
CA TRP A 138 -1.29 -9.95 -14.05
C TRP A 138 -0.62 -9.73 -15.41
N THR A 139 -0.37 -8.47 -15.77
CA THR A 139 0.27 -8.11 -17.03
C THR A 139 1.69 -8.67 -17.13
N MET A 140 2.45 -8.65 -16.04
CA MET A 140 3.82 -9.18 -16.08
C MET A 140 3.86 -10.72 -16.17
N PHE A 141 2.92 -11.43 -15.53
CA PHE A 141 2.93 -12.90 -15.49
C PHE A 141 2.31 -13.60 -16.72
N ASP A 142 1.32 -12.99 -17.38
CA ASP A 142 0.56 -13.64 -18.46
C ASP A 142 0.83 -13.04 -19.85
N SER A 143 1.45 -11.85 -19.93
CA SER A 143 1.74 -11.22 -21.22
C SER A 143 2.90 -11.90 -21.97
N LYS A 144 2.65 -12.26 -23.23
CA LYS A 144 3.70 -12.66 -24.19
C LYS A 144 4.48 -11.47 -24.78
N SER A 145 4.03 -10.24 -24.53
CA SER A 145 4.64 -9.02 -25.07
C SER A 145 5.69 -8.47 -24.10
N LYS A 146 6.98 -8.52 -24.49
CA LYS A 146 8.10 -7.93 -23.74
C LYS A 146 7.82 -6.47 -23.38
N LYS A 147 7.33 -5.66 -24.32
CA LYS A 147 6.97 -4.25 -24.09
C LYS A 147 5.91 -4.08 -23.00
N LYS A 148 4.87 -4.91 -22.97
CA LYS A 148 3.84 -4.86 -21.92
C LYS A 148 4.41 -5.27 -20.56
N VAL A 149 5.30 -6.26 -20.53
CA VAL A 149 5.98 -6.67 -19.30
C VAL A 149 6.90 -5.56 -18.80
N GLU A 150 7.70 -4.94 -19.66
CA GLU A 150 8.55 -3.79 -19.31
C GLU A 150 7.72 -2.60 -18.82
N THR A 151 6.60 -2.34 -19.48
CA THR A 151 5.64 -1.31 -19.07
C THR A 151 5.04 -1.64 -17.70
N ALA A 152 4.68 -2.89 -17.45
CA ALA A 152 4.13 -3.31 -16.16
C ALA A 152 5.18 -3.37 -15.05
N LYS A 153 6.46 -3.68 -15.36
CA LYS A 153 7.60 -3.55 -14.46
C LYS A 153 7.83 -2.10 -14.09
N LEU A 154 7.91 -1.23 -15.10
CA LEU A 154 8.02 0.22 -14.91
C LEU A 154 6.85 0.70 -14.08
N SER A 155 5.62 0.32 -14.44
CA SER A 155 4.43 0.65 -13.68
C SER A 155 4.54 0.14 -12.25
N LEU A 156 4.86 -1.13 -11.99
CA LEU A 156 4.92 -1.71 -10.64
C LEU A 156 5.99 -1.05 -9.78
N ALA A 157 7.12 -0.72 -10.41
CA ALA A 157 8.15 0.02 -9.76
C ALA A 157 7.61 1.43 -9.50
N THR A 158 7.18 2.18 -10.53
CA THR A 158 6.53 3.50 -10.39
C THR A 158 5.33 3.52 -9.47
N SER A 159 4.67 2.39 -9.24
CA SER A 159 3.36 2.29 -8.63
C SER A 159 3.43 1.60 -7.28
N GLY A 160 3.13 2.35 -6.24
CA GLY A 160 3.18 1.83 -4.88
C GLY A 160 4.62 1.55 -4.44
N PHE A 161 5.54 2.50 -4.66
CA PHE A 161 6.74 2.62 -3.81
C PHE A 161 6.41 2.74 -2.31
N CYS A 162 5.12 2.99 -2.06
CA CYS A 162 4.48 3.39 -0.86
C CYS A 162 3.27 2.46 -0.67
N ASN A 163 3.18 1.84 0.50
CA ASN A 163 2.16 0.86 0.83
C ASN A 163 0.75 1.30 0.34
N LEU A 164 0.17 0.62 -0.67
CA LEU A 164 -1.16 0.92 -1.20
C LEU A 164 -2.25 0.99 -0.11
N TRP A 165 -1.97 0.39 1.04
CA TRP A 165 -2.87 0.36 2.18
C TRP A 165 -2.87 1.68 2.96
N ALA A 166 -1.90 2.58 2.72
CA ALA A 166 -1.85 3.92 3.30
C ALA A 166 -3.04 4.82 2.90
N LYS A 167 -3.70 4.53 1.76
CA LYS A 167 -4.85 5.32 1.26
C LYS A 167 -6.00 5.44 2.26
N ALA A 168 -6.20 4.40 3.08
CA ALA A 168 -7.25 4.38 4.10
C ALA A 168 -6.82 5.08 5.40
N GLY A 169 -5.53 5.34 5.58
CA GLY A 169 -4.97 5.66 6.87
C GLY A 169 -5.41 7.04 7.39
N ALA A 170 -5.46 8.06 6.52
CA ALA A 170 -5.92 9.39 6.91
C ALA A 170 -7.37 9.37 7.41
N TYR A 171 -8.25 8.66 6.70
CA TYR A 171 -9.64 8.47 7.13
C TYR A 171 -9.74 7.73 8.46
N LEU A 172 -9.03 6.61 8.62
CA LEU A 172 -9.04 5.81 9.85
C LEU A 172 -8.50 6.61 11.04
N ASP A 173 -7.32 7.21 10.88
CA ASP A 173 -6.63 8.02 11.90
C ASP A 173 -7.51 9.19 12.36
N PHE A 174 -8.16 9.90 11.43
CA PHE A 174 -9.07 11.00 11.76
C PHE A 174 -10.29 10.52 12.54
N CYS A 175 -10.95 9.45 12.10
CA CYS A 175 -12.09 8.90 12.82
C CYS A 175 -11.73 8.45 14.24
N ILE A 176 -10.55 7.86 14.43
CA ILE A 176 -10.10 7.38 15.74
C ILE A 176 -9.73 8.55 16.65
N ASN A 177 -8.86 9.45 16.18
CA ASN A 177 -8.20 10.44 17.04
C ASN A 177 -8.93 11.79 17.13
N VAL A 178 -9.76 12.13 16.13
CA VAL A 178 -10.50 13.40 16.10
C VAL A 178 -11.96 13.20 16.45
N LEU A 179 -12.55 12.10 15.97
CA LEU A 179 -13.96 11.76 16.23
C LEU A 179 -14.14 10.84 17.45
N ASN A 180 -13.04 10.36 18.04
CA ASN A 180 -13.04 9.44 19.17
C ASN A 180 -13.82 8.14 18.90
N CYS A 181 -13.80 7.67 17.64
CA CYS A 181 -14.46 6.41 17.29
C CYS A 181 -13.73 5.24 17.96
N THR A 182 -14.51 4.32 18.52
CA THR A 182 -14.00 3.12 19.17
C THR A 182 -13.82 2.02 18.14
N ILE A 183 -12.64 1.41 18.12
CA ILE A 183 -12.29 0.31 17.23
C ILE A 183 -11.42 -0.73 17.96
N ASP A 184 -11.16 -1.86 17.31
CA ASP A 184 -10.11 -2.78 17.68
C ASP A 184 -8.73 -2.12 17.58
N GLN A 185 -8.22 -1.69 18.73
CA GLN A 185 -6.90 -1.04 18.86
C GLN A 185 -5.75 -1.96 18.45
N LYS A 186 -5.87 -3.28 18.63
CA LYS A 186 -4.83 -4.22 18.22
C LYS A 186 -4.70 -4.23 16.69
N ARG A 187 -5.84 -4.31 15.97
CA ARG A 187 -5.85 -4.21 14.50
C ARG A 187 -5.29 -2.89 14.00
N TRP A 188 -5.65 -1.80 14.67
CA TRP A 188 -5.15 -0.47 14.32
C TRP A 188 -3.63 -0.34 14.46
N ILE A 189 -3.07 -0.78 15.59
CA ILE A 189 -1.62 -0.76 15.82
C ILE A 189 -0.89 -1.62 14.77
N ILE A 190 -1.44 -2.80 14.43
CA ILE A 190 -0.84 -3.66 13.39
C ILE A 190 -0.87 -2.95 12.04
N TYR A 191 -1.99 -2.35 11.66
CA TYR A 191 -2.12 -1.59 10.42
C TYR A 191 -1.12 -0.42 10.35
N GLN A 192 -1.01 0.39 11.41
CA GLN A 192 -0.06 1.51 11.48
C GLN A 192 1.39 1.04 11.37
N ASN A 193 1.77 0.02 12.15
CA ASN A 193 3.12 -0.54 12.14
C ASN A 193 3.45 -1.16 10.78
N LEU A 194 2.49 -1.81 10.14
CA LEU A 194 2.70 -2.39 8.82
C LEU A 194 3.01 -1.30 7.80
N ILE A 195 2.22 -0.24 7.76
CA ILE A 195 2.43 0.85 6.80
C ILE A 195 3.71 1.64 7.08
N ALA A 196 4.02 1.88 8.35
CA ALA A 196 5.21 2.64 8.75
C ALA A 196 6.53 1.90 8.53
N ASN A 197 6.54 0.56 8.47
CA ASN A 197 7.76 -0.24 8.50
C ASN A 197 8.05 -1.03 7.22
N ILE A 198 7.17 -1.03 6.21
CA ILE A 198 7.42 -1.74 4.94
C ILE A 198 7.56 -0.78 3.76
N GLY A 199 8.22 -1.26 2.71
CA GLY A 199 8.19 -0.70 1.37
C GLY A 199 7.17 -1.45 0.52
N LYS A 200 7.60 -2.03 -0.60
CA LYS A 200 6.73 -2.89 -1.41
C LYS A 200 6.60 -4.26 -0.76
N LEU A 201 5.40 -4.84 -0.73
CA LEU A 201 5.16 -6.16 -0.16
C LEU A 201 4.43 -7.07 -1.17
N PHE A 202 4.93 -8.29 -1.34
CA PHE A 202 4.25 -9.36 -2.09
C PHE A 202 3.98 -10.53 -1.13
N PRO A 203 2.73 -10.70 -0.67
CA PRO A 203 2.40 -11.72 0.29
C PRO A 203 2.18 -13.08 -0.39
N MET A 204 2.74 -14.14 0.17
CA MET A 204 2.48 -15.54 -0.19
C MET A 204 2.25 -16.35 1.09
N LYS A 205 1.68 -17.55 0.96
CA LYS A 205 1.26 -18.35 2.12
C LYS A 205 2.40 -18.63 3.12
N GLU A 206 3.59 -18.96 2.62
CA GLU A 206 4.74 -19.34 3.44
C GLU A 206 5.89 -18.33 3.37
N GLN A 207 5.80 -17.34 2.47
CA GLN A 207 6.86 -16.37 2.23
C GLN A 207 6.29 -14.98 1.98
N VAL A 208 7.05 -13.96 2.35
CA VAL A 208 6.77 -12.56 2.02
C VAL A 208 8.00 -11.95 1.40
N VAL A 209 7.83 -11.35 0.23
CA VAL A 209 8.87 -10.53 -0.39
C VAL A 209 8.64 -9.08 -0.01
N ILE A 210 9.64 -8.45 0.60
CA ILE A 210 9.66 -7.03 0.91
C ILE A 210 10.75 -6.35 0.08
N CYS A 211 10.38 -5.33 -0.69
CA CYS A 211 11.37 -4.49 -1.36
C CYS A 211 11.61 -3.23 -0.53
N GLU A 212 12.86 -2.77 -0.54
CA GLU A 212 13.27 -1.49 0.03
C GLU A 212 12.47 -0.33 -0.55
N ARG A 213 12.39 0.77 0.19
CA ARG A 213 11.82 2.02 -0.31
C ARG A 213 12.80 2.70 -1.27
N PRO A 214 12.30 3.56 -2.17
CA PRO A 214 13.17 4.44 -2.93
C PRO A 214 14.06 5.28 -2.01
N CYS A 215 15.30 5.51 -2.42
CA CYS A 215 16.18 6.46 -1.74
C CYS A 215 16.02 7.89 -2.29
N LYS A 216 15.43 8.06 -3.49
CA LYS A 216 15.07 9.35 -4.09
C LYS A 216 13.71 9.26 -4.77
N LEU A 217 12.90 10.29 -4.59
CA LEU A 217 11.64 10.55 -5.30
C LEU A 217 11.67 12.00 -5.83
N LEU A 218 11.24 12.21 -7.07
CA LEU A 218 11.07 13.53 -7.67
C LEU A 218 9.59 13.73 -8.01
N LEU A 219 8.92 14.51 -7.17
CA LEU A 219 7.50 14.79 -7.25
C LEU A 219 7.26 16.30 -7.38
N ASP A 220 6.13 16.67 -7.96
CA ASP A 220 5.61 18.04 -7.94
C ASP A 220 4.84 18.34 -6.65
N ASP A 221 4.34 19.57 -6.53
CA ASP A 221 3.61 20.03 -5.36
C ASP A 221 2.28 19.28 -5.14
N GLU A 222 1.78 18.57 -6.17
CA GLU A 222 0.62 17.70 -6.11
C GLU A 222 0.98 16.21 -5.89
N ASN A 223 2.23 15.91 -5.53
CA ASN A 223 2.76 14.54 -5.35
C ASN A 223 2.70 13.66 -6.61
N ARG A 224 2.74 14.27 -7.79
CA ARG A 224 2.82 13.55 -9.08
C ARG A 224 4.26 13.52 -9.55
N PHE A 225 4.66 12.47 -10.26
CA PHE A 225 6.03 12.38 -10.75
C PHE A 225 6.36 13.43 -11.81
N CYS A 226 7.48 14.10 -11.62
CA CYS A 226 7.98 15.09 -12.58
C CYS A 226 8.51 14.40 -13.85
N VAL A 227 8.11 14.93 -15.01
CA VAL A 227 8.67 14.53 -16.31
C VAL A 227 9.90 15.38 -16.58
N THR A 228 11.08 14.85 -16.23
CA THR A 228 12.37 15.53 -16.42
C THR A 228 13.42 14.60 -17.02
N SER A 229 14.63 15.11 -17.27
CA SER A 229 15.79 14.29 -17.65
C SER A 229 16.39 13.51 -16.47
N GLU A 230 16.05 13.84 -15.24
CA GLU A 230 16.47 13.09 -14.05
C GLU A 230 15.54 11.90 -13.77
N PRO A 231 16.04 10.83 -13.14
CA PRO A 231 15.19 9.73 -12.70
C PRO A 231 14.20 10.25 -11.66
N ALA A 232 12.92 9.98 -11.90
CA ALA A 232 11.86 10.34 -10.98
C ALA A 232 11.91 9.48 -9.71
N VAL A 233 12.48 8.28 -9.81
CA VAL A 233 12.61 7.36 -8.69
C VAL A 233 13.95 6.63 -8.77
N GLN A 234 14.58 6.45 -7.62
CA GLN A 234 15.85 5.74 -7.50
C GLN A 234 15.86 4.85 -6.26
N PHE A 235 16.44 3.66 -6.41
CA PHE A 235 16.69 2.71 -5.32
C PHE A 235 18.17 2.62 -4.97
N ILE A 236 18.46 1.99 -3.82
CA ILE A 236 19.81 1.91 -3.26
C ILE A 236 20.76 1.06 -4.10
N ASP A 237 20.23 0.10 -4.86
CA ASP A 237 20.97 -0.75 -5.80
C ASP A 237 21.26 -0.06 -7.15
N GLY A 238 20.84 1.21 -7.31
CA GLY A 238 21.02 1.97 -8.53
C GLY A 238 19.92 1.76 -9.56
N TYR A 239 18.88 0.96 -9.27
CA TYR A 239 17.71 0.87 -10.14
C TYR A 239 17.01 2.23 -10.22
N GLN A 240 16.75 2.69 -11.45
CA GLN A 240 16.25 4.03 -11.74
C GLN A 240 15.06 3.99 -12.68
N ILE A 241 14.14 4.92 -12.46
CA ILE A 241 12.92 5.04 -13.24
C ILE A 241 12.74 6.47 -13.71
N HIS A 242 12.59 6.62 -15.02
CA HIS A 242 12.27 7.87 -15.68
C HIS A 242 10.80 7.85 -16.11
N ILE A 243 10.08 8.94 -15.87
CA ILE A 243 8.70 9.06 -16.37
C ILE A 243 8.73 9.49 -17.84
N PRO A 244 8.19 8.69 -18.77
CA PRO A 244 8.16 9.08 -20.17
C PRO A 244 7.07 10.14 -20.40
N VAL A 245 7.35 11.13 -21.25
CA VAL A 245 6.42 12.20 -21.68
C VAL A 245 5.05 11.67 -22.15
N ARG A 246 4.99 10.41 -22.60
CA ARG A 246 3.78 9.76 -23.15
C ARG A 246 2.77 9.24 -22.12
N TRP A 247 3.00 9.38 -20.82
CA TRP A 247 2.10 8.87 -19.76
C TRP A 247 1.08 9.91 -19.25
N LEU A 248 1.03 11.10 -19.85
CA LEU A 248 0.12 12.19 -19.48
C LEU A 248 -1.17 12.27 -20.32
N TRP A 249 -1.48 11.26 -21.16
CA TRP A 249 -2.66 11.26 -22.04
C TRP A 249 -3.33 9.89 -22.11
#